data_AF-A0A1I9XXK0-F1
#
_entry.id   AF-A0A1I9XXK0-F1
#
_cell.length_a   1.000
_cell.length_b   1.000
_cell.length_c   1.000
_cell.angle_alpha   90.00
_cell.angle_beta   90.00
_cell.angle_gamma   90.00
#
_symmetry.space_group_name_H-M   'P 1'
#
loop_
_entity.id
_entity.type
_entity.pdbx_description
1 polymer ?
#
loop_
_entity_poly.entity_id
_entity_poly.type
_entity_poly.pdbx_seq_one_letter_code
_entity_poly.pdbx_strand_id
1 'polypeptide(L)' 'MLFIKILAGLFALTFGIVNRRIDAKHRKRKAYAPGDEWAYYSKLSKQGCREGRFMVLSAWVGIGVVLASLVYLASMLLTR' A
#
# COMPACT_ATOMS: atom_id res chain seq x y z
N MET A 1 -21.06 -0.19 11.29
CA MET A 1 -19.66 -0.59 11.56
C MET A 1 -19.23 -1.89 10.86
N LEU A 2 -20.03 -2.97 10.86
CA LEU A 2 -19.65 -4.24 10.24
C LEU A 2 -19.36 -4.13 8.73
N PHE A 3 -20.22 -3.42 7.98
CA PHE A 3 -20.01 -3.17 6.54
C PHE A 3 -18.69 -2.45 6.22
N ILE A 4 -18.32 -1.43 7.01
CA ILE A 4 -17.07 -0.68 6.83
C ILE A 4 -15.85 -1.59 7.07
N LYS A 5 -15.92 -2.46 8.10
CA LYS A 5 -14.87 -3.44 8.39
C LYS A 5 -14.70 -4.46 7.26
N ILE A 6 -15.81 -4.96 6.72
CA ILE A 6 -15.80 -5.90 5.57
C ILE A 6 -15.20 -5.21 4.34
N LEU A 7 -15.60 -3.97 4.05
CA LEU A 7 -15.11 -3.21 2.91
C LEU A 7 -13.60 -2.92 3.03
N ALA A 8 -13.15 -2.49 4.22
CA ALA A 8 -11.73 -2.28 4.50
C ALA A 8 -10.92 -3.58 4.39
N GLY A 9 -11.48 -4.70 4.86
CA GLY A 9 -10.88 -6.03 4.72
C GLY A 9 -10.72 -6.43 3.25
N LEU A 10 -11.78 -6.30 2.43
CA LEU A 10 -11.73 -6.57 0.99
C LEU A 10 -10.73 -5.65 0.27
N PHE A 11 -10.70 -4.37 0.63
CA PHE A 11 -9.74 -3.42 0.08
C PHE A 11 -8.30 -3.83 0.40
N ALA A 12 -7.98 -4.11 1.66
CA ALA A 12 -6.64 -4.53 2.07
C ALA A 12 -6.23 -5.84 1.39
N LEU A 13 -7.16 -6.78 1.25
CA LEU A 13 -6.91 -8.10 0.67
C LEU A 13 -6.67 -8.00 -0.84
N THR A 14 -7.48 -7.23 -1.55
CA THR A 14 -7.31 -7.00 -3.00
C THR A 14 -6.02 -6.26 -3.31
N PHE A 15 -5.76 -5.12 -2.65
CA PHE A 15 -4.53 -4.35 -2.86
C PHE A 15 -3.28 -5.14 -2.43
N GLY A 16 -3.36 -5.90 -1.33
CA GLY A 16 -2.26 -6.75 -0.87
C GLY A 16 -1.93 -7.88 -1.84
N ILE A 17 -2.94 -8.57 -2.38
CA ILE A 17 -2.74 -9.63 -3.38
C ILE A 17 -2.12 -9.05 -4.66
N VAL A 18 -2.66 -7.94 -5.16
CA VAL A 18 -2.15 -7.31 -6.39
C VAL A 18 -0.71 -6.83 -6.20
N ASN A 19 -0.40 -6.15 -5.09
CA ASN A 19 0.95 -5.73 -4.77
C ASN A 19 1.91 -6.91 -4.70
N ARG A 20 1.55 -8.00 -4.01
CA ARG A 20 2.39 -9.22 -3.96
C ARG A 20 2.58 -9.85 -5.33
N ARG A 21 1.57 -9.84 -6.20
CA ARG A 21 1.72 -10.38 -7.57
C ARG A 21 2.68 -9.54 -8.41
N ILE A 22 2.56 -8.23 -8.36
CA ILE A 22 3.49 -7.30 -9.05
C ILE A 22 4.89 -7.50 -8.50
N ASP A 23 5.03 -7.53 -7.17
CA ASP A 23 6.32 -7.71 -6.50
C ASP A 23 6.99 -9.04 -6.87
N ALA A 24 6.25 -10.14 -6.81
CA ALA A 24 6.74 -11.45 -7.22
C ALA A 24 7.16 -11.49 -8.70
N LYS A 25 6.45 -10.80 -9.59
CA LYS A 25 6.80 -10.70 -11.02
C LYS A 25 8.14 -10.00 -11.22
N HIS A 26 8.41 -8.92 -10.50
CA HIS A 26 9.66 -8.16 -10.60
C HIS A 26 10.84 -8.84 -9.89
N ARG A 27 10.60 -9.48 -8.74
CA ARG A 27 11.62 -10.30 -8.05
C ARG A 27 12.07 -11.50 -8.88
N LYS A 28 11.14 -12.19 -9.56
CA LYS A 28 11.47 -13.29 -10.48
C LYS A 28 12.40 -12.86 -11.61
N ARG A 29 12.34 -11.59 -12.01
CA ARG A 29 13.20 -11.00 -13.03
C ARG A 29 14.50 -10.42 -12.46
N LYS A 30 14.76 -10.58 -11.16
CA LYS A 30 15.87 -9.93 -10.44
C LYS A 30 15.97 -8.43 -10.73
N ALA A 31 14.82 -7.77 -10.87
CA ALA A 31 14.76 -6.38 -11.30
C ALA A 31 15.35 -5.38 -10.29
N TYR A 32 15.46 -5.78 -9.02
CA TYR A 32 16.04 -5.01 -7.92
C TYR A 32 16.51 -5.96 -6.79
N ALA A 33 17.39 -5.47 -5.90
CA ALA A 33 17.87 -6.21 -4.75
C ALA A 33 16.86 -6.15 -3.57
N PRO A 34 16.72 -7.21 -2.76
CA PRO A 34 15.85 -7.16 -1.58
C PRO A 34 16.21 -5.98 -0.68
N GLY A 35 15.22 -5.18 -0.28
CA GLY A 35 15.42 -3.93 0.48
C GLY A 35 15.38 -2.66 -0.37
N ASP A 36 15.56 -2.77 -1.70
CA ASP A 36 15.49 -1.63 -2.63
C ASP A 36 14.11 -1.49 -3.31
N GLU A 37 13.07 -2.18 -2.82
CA GLU A 37 11.72 -2.19 -3.42
C GLU A 37 11.21 -0.76 -3.62
N TRP A 38 11.30 0.07 -2.57
CA TRP A 38 10.78 1.43 -2.59
C TRP A 38 11.49 2.30 -3.63
N ALA A 39 12.83 2.25 -3.66
CA ALA A 39 13.63 3.01 -4.60
C ALA A 39 13.31 2.58 -6.05
N TYR A 40 13.19 1.27 -6.28
CA TYR A 40 12.85 0.70 -7.57
C TYR A 40 11.46 1.16 -8.05
N TYR A 41 10.41 0.96 -7.26
CA TYR A 41 9.05 1.32 -7.66
C TYR A 41 8.84 2.84 -7.75
N SER A 42 9.52 3.63 -6.92
CA SER A 42 9.55 5.09 -7.01
C SER A 42 10.14 5.56 -8.34
N LYS A 43 11.28 4.98 -8.75
CA LYS A 43 11.89 5.25 -10.06
C LYS A 43 10.96 4.85 -11.20
N LEU A 44 10.38 3.65 -11.13
CA LEU A 44 9.46 3.12 -12.15
C LEU A 44 8.20 4.02 -12.29
N SER A 45 7.68 4.52 -11.17
CA SER A 45 6.55 5.45 -11.13
C SER A 45 6.86 6.76 -11.84
N LYS A 46 8.05 7.33 -11.59
CA LYS A 46 8.55 8.56 -12.24
C LYS A 46 8.79 8.37 -13.74
N GLN A 47 9.16 7.17 -14.17
CA GLN A 47 9.30 6.80 -15.59
C GLN A 47 7.95 6.58 -16.30
N GLY A 48 6.82 6.74 -15.61
CA GLY A 48 5.49 6.58 -16.20
C GLY A 48 4.99 5.13 -16.23
N CYS A 49 5.70 4.18 -15.61
CA CYS A 49 5.25 2.80 -15.54
C CYS A 49 4.00 2.69 -14.67
N ARG A 50 2.93 2.08 -15.21
CA ARG A 50 1.66 1.85 -14.50
C ARG A 50 1.82 1.02 -13.23
N GLU A 51 2.63 -0.04 -13.28
CA GLU A 51 2.88 -0.92 -12.13
C GLU A 51 3.62 -0.16 -11.02
N GLY A 52 4.62 0.66 -11.38
CA GLY A 52 5.33 1.54 -10.44
C GLY A 52 4.41 2.55 -9.78
N ARG A 53 3.59 3.24 -10.58
CA ARG A 53 2.59 4.19 -10.06
C ARG A 53 1.61 3.51 -9.10
N PHE A 54 1.11 2.33 -9.46
CA PHE A 54 0.19 1.57 -8.61
C PHE A 54 0.84 1.17 -7.29
N MET A 55 2.07 0.65 -7.31
CA MET A 55 2.80 0.24 -6.10
C MET A 55 3.08 1.42 -5.16
N VAL A 56 3.50 2.56 -5.70
CA VAL A 56 3.75 3.77 -4.89
C VAL A 56 2.45 4.35 -4.33
N LEU A 57 1.40 4.43 -5.16
CA LEU A 57 0.12 5.02 -4.75
C LEU A 57 -0.59 4.12 -3.73
N SER A 58 -0.56 2.80 -3.90
CA SER A 58 -1.12 1.85 -2.93
C SER A 58 -0.41 1.93 -1.57
N ALA A 59 0.91 2.13 -1.56
CA ALA A 59 1.66 2.36 -0.34
C ALA A 59 1.24 3.67 0.36
N TRP A 60 1.11 4.78 -0.38
CA TRP A 60 0.64 6.06 0.18
C TRP A 60 -0.78 5.98 0.71
N VAL A 61 -1.69 5.31 -0.01
CA VAL A 61 -3.06 5.07 0.48
C VAL A 61 -3.03 4.24 1.76
N GLY A 62 -2.21 3.19 1.83
CA GLY A 62 -2.03 2.40 3.05
C GLY A 62 -1.55 3.25 4.24
N ILE A 63 -0.54 4.09 4.03
CA ILE A 63 -0.04 5.03 5.05
C ILE A 63 -1.16 5.98 5.50
N GLY A 64 -1.91 6.55 4.55
CA GLY A 64 -3.02 7.45 4.85
C GLY A 64 -4.10 6.80 5.71
N VAL A 65 -4.46 5.54 5.44
CA VAL A 65 -5.42 4.77 6.25
C VAL A 65 -4.90 4.52 7.66
N VAL A 66 -3.62 4.18 7.82
CA VAL A 66 -3.01 3.99 9.15
C VAL A 66 -3.01 5.29 9.93
N LEU A 67 -2.60 6.41 9.32
CA LEU A 67 -2.60 7.72 9.97
C LEU A 67 -4.01 8.16 10.36
N ALA A 68 -4.99 8.02 9.47
CA ALA A 68 -6.39 8.34 9.78
C ALA A 68 -6.93 7.49 10.94
N SER A 69 -6.55 6.21 11.00
CA SER A 69 -6.93 5.32 12.10
C SER A 69 -6.30 5.75 13.43
N LEU A 70 -5.02 6.14 13.43
CA LEU A 70 -4.34 6.64 14.61
C LEU A 70 -4.95 7.95 15.12
N VAL A 71 -5.26 8.89 14.22
CA VAL A 71 -5.93 10.16 14.56
C VAL A 71 -7.31 9.91 15.15
N TYR A 72 -8.09 8.99 14.57
CA TYR A 72 -9.40 8.61 15.10
C TYR A 72 -9.27 8.02 16.51
N LEU A 73 -8.36 7.07 16.73
CA LEU A 73 -8.10 6.49 18.05
C LEU A 73 -7.66 7.54 19.07
N ALA A 74 -6.74 8.44 18.68
CA ALA A 74 -6.29 9.53 19.54
C ALA A 74 -7.44 10.48 19.90
N SER A 75 -8.29 10.85 18.94
CA SER A 75 -9.45 11.70 19.21
C SER A 75 -10.41 11.05 20.22
N MET A 76 -10.66 9.74 20.10
CA MET A 76 -11.55 8.99 20.99
C MET A 76 -10.98 8.89 22.41
N LEU A 77 -9.66 8.82 22.56
CA LEU A 77 -8.98 8.83 23.86
C LEU A 77 -9.00 10.21 24.51
N LEU A 78 -8.94 11.29 23.72
CA LEU A 78 -8.93 12.68 24.22
C LEU A 78 -10.32 13.26 24.50
N THR A 79 -11.39 12.65 23.97
CA THR A 79 -12.80 13.05 24.25
C THR A 79 -13.51 12.14 25.25
N ARG A 80 -12.76 11.24 25.91
CA ARG A 80 -13.19 10.51 27.11
C ARG A 80 -12.56 11.13 28.35
#